data_AF-A0A2E6I8Z0-F1
#
_entry.id   AF-A0A2E6I8Z0-F1
#
_cell.length_a   1.000
_cell.length_b   1.000
_cell.length_c   1.000
_cell.angle_alpha   90.00
_cell.angle_beta   90.00
_cell.angle_gamma   90.00
#
_symmetry.space_group_name_H-M   'P 1'
#
loop_
_entity.id
_entity.type
_entity.pdbx_description
1 polymer ?
#
loop_
_entity_poly.entity_id
_entity_poly.type
_entity_poly.pdbx_seq_one_letter_code
_entity_poly.pdbx_strand_id
1 'polypeptide(L)'
;MQSNLPNFHTFDPIVHDPVEVIPSIQSSLGGDHVDIKKVSPNSIDIQSLKDGIEPKMDPATLLYLAIIELDSSGARTEGIDSGPGKEKLGRFPYSDGNIVAYLLRYTRQKGDMSTLHELLYKLSDGLSEDNLGESGFRDGFGGLTLLGWLTRKEVSELQRAIRSGRWEILSEEPLDGGVDYAFRLLLAMLRAAQRRRCGILMRRHS
;
A
#
# COMPACT_ATOMS: atom_id res chain seq x y z
N MET A 1 -7.50 3.59 27.65
CA MET A 1 -6.54 4.67 27.34
C MET A 1 -6.46 4.74 25.82
N GLN A 2 -7.08 5.74 25.19
CA GLN A 2 -6.84 6.00 23.77
C GLN A 2 -5.42 6.55 23.66
N SER A 3 -4.52 5.80 23.04
CA SER A 3 -3.20 6.33 22.69
C SER A 3 -3.39 7.47 21.70
N ASN A 4 -3.06 8.68 22.12
CA ASN A 4 -3.08 9.88 21.29
C ASN A 4 -1.88 9.89 20.32
N LEU A 5 -1.55 8.72 19.74
CA LEU A 5 -0.51 8.61 18.74
C LEU A 5 -1.09 9.17 17.45
N PRO A 6 -0.43 10.14 16.79
CA PRO A 6 -0.87 10.59 15.48
C PRO A 6 -0.87 9.39 14.53
N ASN A 7 -1.90 9.33 13.68
CA ASN A 7 -1.97 8.38 12.58
C ASN A 7 -0.61 8.34 11.87
N PHE A 8 -0.11 7.15 11.61
CA PHE A 8 1.09 7.00 10.81
C PHE A 8 0.85 5.97 9.72
N HIS A 9 1.59 6.13 8.63
CA HIS A 9 1.45 5.28 7.46
C HIS A 9 2.65 4.33 7.34
N THR A 10 2.42 3.16 6.76
CA THR A 10 3.49 2.20 6.44
C THR A 10 3.39 1.77 4.99
N PHE A 11 4.54 1.36 4.44
CA PHE A 11 4.66 0.88 3.07
C PHE A 11 5.23 -0.54 3.10
N ASP A 12 4.34 -1.50 2.91
CA ASP A 12 4.67 -2.91 3.02
C ASP A 12 4.93 -3.51 1.63
N PRO A 13 5.89 -4.44 1.51
CA PRO A 13 6.14 -5.16 0.27
C PRO A 13 5.02 -6.16 -0.03
N ILE A 14 4.56 -6.18 -1.28
CA ILE A 14 3.58 -7.16 -1.75
C ILE A 14 4.09 -7.97 -2.94
N VAL A 15 3.69 -9.24 -2.98
CA VAL A 15 4.09 -10.21 -4.01
C VAL A 15 2.99 -10.51 -5.03
N HIS A 16 1.74 -10.16 -4.72
CA HIS A 16 0.59 -10.33 -5.60
C HIS A 16 -0.15 -9.01 -5.80
N ASP A 17 -0.83 -8.87 -6.94
CA ASP A 17 -1.77 -7.77 -7.16
C ASP A 17 -3.07 -8.06 -6.38
N PRO A 18 -3.50 -7.20 -5.45
CA PRO A 18 -4.78 -7.32 -4.75
C PRO A 18 -5.95 -7.72 -5.63
N VAL A 19 -6.09 -7.12 -6.82
CA VAL A 19 -7.23 -7.39 -7.71
C VAL A 19 -7.24 -8.83 -8.22
N GLU A 20 -6.06 -9.42 -8.43
CA GLU A 20 -5.94 -10.83 -8.86
C GLU A 20 -6.26 -11.81 -7.72
N VAL A 21 -6.13 -11.38 -6.46
CA VAL A 21 -6.32 -12.23 -5.28
C VAL A 21 -7.74 -12.18 -4.74
N ILE A 22 -8.45 -11.07 -4.91
CA ILE A 22 -9.82 -10.86 -4.42
C ILE A 22 -10.78 -12.02 -4.74
N PRO A 23 -10.83 -12.58 -5.97
CA PRO A 23 -11.73 -13.70 -6.27
C PRO A 23 -11.48 -14.93 -5.39
N SER A 24 -10.21 -15.23 -5.09
CA SER A 24 -9.84 -16.35 -4.20
C SER A 24 -10.28 -16.08 -2.74
N ILE A 25 -10.29 -14.82 -2.32
CA ILE A 25 -10.78 -14.42 -0.99
C ILE A 25 -12.30 -14.55 -0.94
N GLN A 26 -13.02 -14.07 -1.96
CA GLN A 26 -14.47 -14.21 -2.04
C GLN A 26 -14.91 -15.68 -1.96
N SER A 27 -14.21 -16.58 -2.68
CA SER A 27 -14.43 -18.03 -2.56
C SER A 27 -14.14 -18.55 -1.14
N SER A 28 -13.04 -18.08 -0.55
CA SER A 28 -12.65 -18.43 0.82
C SER A 28 -13.67 -17.98 1.86
N LEU A 29 -14.36 -16.85 1.66
CA LEU A 29 -15.42 -16.41 2.56
C LEU A 29 -16.61 -17.38 2.58
N GLY A 30 -16.84 -18.14 1.49
CA GLY A 30 -17.81 -19.24 1.43
C GLY A 30 -17.29 -20.59 1.93
N GLY A 31 -16.07 -20.64 2.48
CA GLY A 31 -15.44 -21.86 2.99
C GLY A 31 -14.61 -22.65 1.97
N ASP A 32 -14.46 -22.18 0.73
CA ASP A 32 -13.55 -22.79 -0.25
C ASP A 32 -12.20 -22.05 -0.27
N HIS A 33 -11.22 -22.63 0.43
CA HIS A 33 -9.89 -22.03 0.60
C HIS A 33 -8.85 -22.55 -0.38
N VAL A 34 -9.23 -23.38 -1.36
CA VAL A 34 -8.28 -24.08 -2.23
C VAL A 34 -7.37 -23.10 -2.96
N ASP A 35 -7.92 -22.01 -3.50
CA ASP A 35 -7.15 -21.08 -4.32
C ASP A 35 -6.37 -20.07 -3.47
N ILE A 36 -6.93 -19.55 -2.38
CA ILE A 36 -6.20 -18.62 -1.50
C ILE A 36 -4.98 -19.29 -0.84
N LYS A 37 -5.08 -20.60 -0.51
CA LYS A 37 -3.94 -21.39 -0.01
C LYS A 37 -2.84 -21.56 -1.05
N LYS A 38 -3.17 -21.65 -2.34
CA LYS A 38 -2.16 -21.68 -3.42
C LYS A 38 -1.50 -20.33 -3.63
N VAL A 39 -2.26 -19.24 -3.50
CA VAL A 39 -1.76 -17.87 -3.62
C VAL A 39 -0.74 -17.58 -2.51
N SER A 40 -1.05 -17.95 -1.26
CA SER A 40 -0.19 -17.65 -0.11
C SER A 40 0.29 -18.92 0.61
N PRO A 41 1.23 -19.69 0.01
CA PRO A 41 1.69 -20.96 0.56
C PRO A 41 2.46 -20.81 1.88
N ASN A 42 3.08 -19.63 2.10
CA ASN A 42 3.88 -19.36 3.30
C ASN A 42 3.07 -18.73 4.44
N SER A 43 1.81 -18.35 4.22
CA SER A 43 0.97 -17.76 5.26
C SER A 43 0.38 -18.84 6.15
N ILE A 44 0.93 -18.99 7.36
CA ILE A 44 0.47 -19.97 8.35
C ILE A 44 -1.03 -19.80 8.64
N ASP A 45 -1.50 -18.56 8.78
CA ASP A 45 -2.90 -18.25 9.05
C ASP A 45 -3.81 -18.72 7.90
N ILE A 46 -3.44 -18.46 6.64
CA ILE A 46 -4.20 -18.91 5.46
C ILE A 46 -4.15 -20.44 5.33
N GLN A 47 -2.99 -21.06 5.54
CA GLN A 47 -2.86 -22.52 5.49
C GLN A 47 -3.66 -23.22 6.58
N SER A 48 -3.93 -22.54 7.70
CA SER A 48 -4.72 -23.08 8.82
C SER A 48 -6.25 -23.09 8.58
N LEU A 49 -6.73 -22.44 7.52
CA LEU A 49 -8.15 -22.42 7.16
C LEU A 49 -8.67 -23.84 6.85
N LYS A 50 -9.89 -24.14 7.27
CA LYS A 50 -10.49 -25.48 7.16
C LYS A 50 -11.57 -25.50 6.10
N ASP A 51 -11.36 -26.29 5.06
CA ASP A 51 -12.29 -26.33 3.92
C ASP A 51 -13.71 -26.73 4.36
N GLY A 52 -14.70 -26.02 3.83
CA GLY A 52 -16.11 -26.12 4.25
C GLY A 52 -16.46 -25.31 5.50
N ILE A 53 -15.54 -24.54 6.07
CA ILE A 53 -15.77 -23.67 7.23
C ILE A 53 -15.39 -22.24 6.88
N GLU A 54 -16.33 -21.30 7.00
CA GLU A 54 -16.05 -19.89 6.77
C GLU A 54 -14.93 -19.37 7.69
N PRO A 55 -14.04 -18.49 7.18
CA PRO A 55 -12.94 -17.94 7.95
C PRO A 55 -13.48 -16.98 9.01
N LYS A 56 -12.82 -16.92 10.17
CA LYS A 56 -13.14 -15.92 11.21
C LYS A 56 -12.56 -14.53 10.91
N MET A 57 -11.66 -14.45 9.93
CA MET A 57 -11.00 -13.22 9.52
C MET A 57 -11.84 -12.49 8.48
N ASP A 58 -11.85 -11.17 8.57
CA ASP A 58 -12.50 -10.29 7.58
C ASP A 58 -11.73 -10.26 6.24
N PRO A 59 -12.36 -9.76 5.15
CA PRO A 59 -11.76 -9.76 3.83
C PRO A 59 -10.46 -8.94 3.74
N ALA A 60 -10.38 -7.78 4.39
CA ALA A 60 -9.17 -6.95 4.40
C ALA A 60 -8.00 -7.67 5.09
N THR A 61 -8.25 -8.34 6.21
CA THR A 61 -7.25 -9.16 6.91
C THR A 61 -6.77 -10.32 6.03
N LEU A 62 -7.69 -11.04 5.38
CA LEU A 62 -7.34 -12.11 4.45
C LEU A 62 -6.53 -11.60 3.26
N LEU A 63 -6.93 -10.47 2.68
CA LEU A 63 -6.20 -9.83 1.58
C LEU A 63 -4.78 -9.50 2.00
N TYR A 64 -4.60 -8.85 3.14
CA TYR A 64 -3.29 -8.49 3.64
C TYR A 64 -2.39 -9.71 3.84
N LEU A 65 -2.91 -10.78 4.47
CA LEU A 65 -2.16 -12.03 4.67
C LEU A 65 -1.84 -12.75 3.35
N ALA A 66 -2.67 -12.57 2.33
CA ALA A 66 -2.49 -13.23 1.04
C ALA A 66 -1.44 -12.54 0.16
N ILE A 67 -1.32 -11.21 0.25
CA ILE A 67 -0.46 -10.43 -0.67
C ILE A 67 0.89 -10.02 -0.10
N ILE A 68 1.04 -10.00 1.24
CA ILE A 68 2.26 -9.52 1.90
C ILE A 68 3.45 -10.45 1.64
N GLU A 69 4.64 -9.87 1.54
CA GLU A 69 5.86 -10.66 1.42
C GLU A 69 6.26 -11.31 2.74
N LEU A 70 6.23 -12.65 2.75
CA LEU A 70 6.67 -13.50 3.86
C LEU A 70 8.00 -14.19 3.53
N ASP A 71 8.80 -14.42 4.54
CA ASP A 71 10.00 -15.26 4.42
C ASP A 71 9.65 -16.76 4.43
N SER A 72 10.68 -17.62 4.35
CA SER A 72 10.51 -19.08 4.34
C SER A 72 9.96 -19.65 5.64
N SER A 73 9.94 -18.88 6.73
CA SER A 73 9.32 -19.27 8.00
C SER A 73 7.88 -18.77 8.15
N GLY A 74 7.36 -18.05 7.14
CA GLY A 74 6.06 -17.41 7.19
C GLY A 74 6.05 -16.10 7.98
N ALA A 75 7.23 -15.59 8.37
CA ALA A 75 7.33 -14.32 9.08
C ALA A 75 7.29 -13.15 8.10
N ARG A 76 6.72 -12.02 8.55
CA ARG A 76 6.73 -10.79 7.77
C ARG A 76 8.14 -10.28 7.63
N THR A 77 8.46 -9.91 6.40
CA THR A 77 9.71 -9.25 6.09
C THR A 77 9.68 -7.78 6.48
N GLU A 78 10.85 -7.14 6.55
CA GLU A 78 10.93 -5.71 6.88
C GLU A 78 10.20 -4.85 5.83
N GLY A 79 9.60 -3.73 6.29
CA GLY A 79 8.95 -2.76 5.44
C GLY A 79 9.92 -2.09 4.47
N ILE A 80 9.43 -1.57 3.34
CA ILE A 80 10.30 -1.04 2.28
C ILE A 80 11.06 0.22 2.75
N ASP A 81 10.46 0.97 3.67
CA ASP A 81 11.03 2.16 4.31
C ASP A 81 11.80 1.85 5.60
N SER A 82 11.86 0.59 6.02
CA SER A 82 12.58 0.16 7.22
C SER A 82 14.08 0.14 6.94
N GLY A 83 14.82 1.06 7.54
CA GLY A 83 16.27 1.09 7.49
C GLY A 83 16.84 2.08 8.50
N PRO A 84 17.98 1.76 9.15
CA PRO A 84 18.59 2.65 10.13
C PRO A 84 18.92 4.01 9.49
N GLY A 85 18.51 5.10 10.14
CA GLY A 85 18.74 6.47 9.68
C GLY A 85 17.82 6.96 8.55
N LYS A 86 16.79 6.19 8.15
CA LYS A 86 15.78 6.67 7.20
C LYS A 86 14.63 7.34 7.93
N GLU A 87 14.23 8.53 7.46
CA GLU A 87 12.95 9.10 7.85
C GLU A 87 11.81 8.21 7.36
N LYS A 88 10.87 7.92 8.27
CA LYS A 88 9.70 7.10 7.96
C LYS A 88 8.75 7.89 7.07
N LEU A 89 8.42 7.35 5.91
CA LEU A 89 7.56 7.98 4.92
C LEU A 89 6.19 8.36 5.49
N GLY A 90 5.66 7.57 6.42
CA GLY A 90 4.36 7.83 7.03
C GLY A 90 4.37 8.77 8.22
N ARG A 91 5.45 9.55 8.40
CA ARG A 91 5.57 10.62 9.40
C ARG A 91 6.07 11.90 8.76
N PHE A 92 5.58 12.21 7.56
CA PHE A 92 5.90 13.45 6.88
C PHE A 92 5.48 14.65 7.77
N PRO A 93 6.25 15.74 7.89
CA PRO A 93 6.00 16.81 8.85
C PRO A 93 4.88 17.76 8.39
N TYR A 94 3.73 17.22 7.98
CA TYR A 94 2.56 17.98 7.55
C TYR A 94 1.26 17.21 7.81
N SER A 95 0.25 17.91 8.35
CA SER A 95 -1.10 17.39 8.58
C SER A 95 -1.11 16.02 9.30
N ASP A 96 -1.59 14.96 8.64
CA ASP A 96 -1.72 13.60 9.17
C ASP A 96 -0.49 12.70 8.89
N GLY A 97 0.59 13.28 8.39
CA GLY A 97 1.82 12.56 8.07
C GLY A 97 1.79 11.76 6.76
N ASN A 98 0.72 11.88 5.97
CA ASN A 98 0.58 11.20 4.69
C ASN A 98 1.34 11.93 3.56
N ILE A 99 2.52 11.42 3.22
CA ILE A 99 3.35 11.96 2.14
C ILE A 99 2.68 11.90 0.75
N VAL A 100 1.85 10.89 0.50
CA VAL A 100 1.17 10.72 -0.80
C VAL A 100 0.06 11.76 -0.94
N ALA A 101 -0.71 11.98 0.12
CA ALA A 101 -1.73 13.03 0.17
C ALA A 101 -1.10 14.43 0.04
N TYR A 102 0.07 14.66 0.67
CA TYR A 102 0.82 15.90 0.49
C TYR A 102 1.18 16.15 -0.97
N LEU A 103 1.74 15.15 -1.65
CA LEU A 103 2.12 15.25 -3.06
C LEU A 103 0.91 15.47 -3.97
N LEU A 104 -0.20 14.74 -3.75
CA LEU A 104 -1.44 14.94 -4.50
C LEU A 104 -1.99 16.37 -4.34
N ARG A 105 -1.90 16.92 -3.13
CA ARG A 105 -2.45 18.25 -2.80
C ARG A 105 -1.63 19.40 -3.39
N TYR A 106 -0.31 19.28 -3.43
CA TYR A 106 0.61 20.39 -3.71
C TYR A 106 1.36 20.27 -5.04
N THR A 107 0.95 19.34 -5.89
CA THR A 107 1.49 19.23 -7.25
C THR A 107 0.37 19.27 -8.27
N ARG A 108 0.69 19.72 -9.49
CA ARG A 108 -0.15 19.51 -10.68
C ARG A 108 0.70 18.96 -11.83
N GLN A 109 0.07 18.22 -12.73
CA GLN A 109 0.75 17.63 -13.88
C GLN A 109 0.76 18.57 -15.09
N LYS A 110 1.80 18.49 -15.91
CA LYS A 110 1.98 19.33 -17.10
C LYS A 110 1.52 18.64 -18.37
N GLY A 111 0.58 19.27 -19.07
CA GLY A 111 -0.02 18.73 -20.28
C GLY A 111 -0.82 17.46 -19.98
N ASP A 112 -0.83 16.55 -20.94
CA ASP A 112 -1.76 15.41 -20.97
C ASP A 112 -1.29 14.20 -20.14
N MET A 113 -0.19 14.34 -19.39
CA MET A 113 0.34 13.26 -18.54
C MET A 113 -0.49 13.22 -17.26
N SER A 114 -1.26 12.15 -17.05
CA SER A 114 -2.07 11.93 -15.85
C SER A 114 -1.47 10.89 -14.89
N THR A 115 -0.49 10.11 -15.35
CA THR A 115 0.06 8.93 -14.66
C THR A 115 0.60 9.20 -13.25
N LEU A 116 1.18 10.37 -12.99
CA LEU A 116 1.71 10.67 -11.65
C LEU A 116 0.59 10.69 -10.61
N HIS A 117 -0.45 11.49 -10.84
CA HIS A 117 -1.56 11.58 -9.89
C HIS A 117 -2.43 10.34 -9.89
N GLU A 118 -2.61 9.66 -11.03
CA GLU A 118 -3.34 8.39 -11.08
C GLU A 118 -2.69 7.34 -10.16
N LEU A 119 -1.37 7.17 -10.25
CA LEU A 119 -0.65 6.19 -9.42
C LEU A 119 -0.54 6.63 -7.96
N LEU A 120 -0.38 7.93 -7.69
CA LEU A 120 -0.41 8.43 -6.30
C LEU A 120 -1.80 8.24 -5.68
N TYR A 121 -2.87 8.53 -6.43
CA TYR A 121 -4.25 8.34 -5.98
C TYR A 121 -4.55 6.86 -5.73
N LYS A 122 -4.18 5.98 -6.67
CA LYS A 122 -4.26 4.53 -6.48
C LYS A 122 -3.52 4.06 -5.22
N LEU A 123 -2.32 4.58 -4.97
CA LEU A 123 -1.56 4.23 -3.77
C LEU A 123 -2.22 4.74 -2.47
N SER A 124 -2.85 5.91 -2.50
CA SER A 124 -3.49 6.50 -1.31
C SER A 124 -4.90 6.01 -1.02
N ASP A 125 -5.63 5.51 -2.02
CA ASP A 125 -7.05 5.20 -1.87
C ASP A 125 -7.58 4.10 -2.79
N GLY A 126 -6.73 3.36 -3.50
CA GLY A 126 -7.17 2.36 -4.48
C GLY A 126 -7.98 1.19 -3.92
N LEU A 127 -7.89 0.91 -2.61
CA LEU A 127 -8.69 -0.12 -1.92
C LEU A 127 -9.96 0.45 -1.26
N SER A 128 -10.31 1.72 -1.48
CA SER A 128 -11.65 2.20 -1.13
C SER A 128 -12.70 1.48 -1.97
N GLU A 129 -13.91 1.33 -1.43
CA GLU A 129 -15.00 0.62 -2.12
C GLU A 129 -15.35 1.31 -3.45
N ASP A 130 -15.28 2.65 -3.50
CA ASP A 130 -15.53 3.44 -4.70
C ASP A 130 -14.50 3.16 -5.81
N ASN A 131 -13.24 2.94 -5.46
CA ASN A 131 -12.15 2.71 -6.43
C ASN A 131 -11.98 1.23 -6.79
N LEU A 132 -12.22 0.33 -5.82
CA LEU A 132 -12.07 -1.10 -5.99
C LEU A 132 -13.32 -1.74 -6.61
N GLY A 133 -14.50 -1.19 -6.35
CA GLY A 133 -15.80 -1.77 -6.70
C GLY A 133 -16.21 -2.95 -5.80
N GLU A 134 -15.45 -3.22 -4.74
CA GLU A 134 -15.65 -4.34 -3.84
C GLU A 134 -15.60 -3.87 -2.38
N SER A 135 -16.58 -4.30 -1.58
CA SER A 135 -16.71 -3.88 -0.18
C SER A 135 -15.85 -4.70 0.77
N GLY A 136 -15.46 -4.10 1.91
CA GLY A 136 -14.83 -4.84 3.02
C GLY A 136 -13.34 -5.17 2.88
N PHE A 137 -12.66 -4.70 1.82
CA PHE A 137 -11.23 -4.88 1.61
C PHE A 137 -10.34 -3.74 2.14
N ARG A 138 -10.95 -2.66 2.63
CA ARG A 138 -10.24 -1.50 3.19
C ARG A 138 -9.90 -1.69 4.66
N ASP A 139 -10.90 -1.96 5.48
CA ASP A 139 -10.78 -1.95 6.94
C ASP A 139 -10.96 -3.37 7.48
N GLY A 140 -10.02 -3.80 8.34
CA GLY A 140 -9.98 -5.12 8.91
C GLY A 140 -9.70 -5.14 10.41
N PHE A 141 -9.55 -6.35 10.94
CA PHE A 141 -9.38 -6.59 12.37
C PHE A 141 -8.15 -5.88 12.96
N GLY A 142 -8.27 -5.44 14.22
CA GLY A 142 -7.15 -4.86 14.97
C GLY A 142 -6.71 -3.47 14.51
N GLY A 143 -7.57 -2.72 13.83
CA GLY A 143 -7.27 -1.37 13.33
C GLY A 143 -6.47 -1.36 12.02
N LEU A 144 -6.50 -2.46 11.27
CA LEU A 144 -5.90 -2.56 9.94
C LEU A 144 -6.69 -1.71 8.95
N THR A 145 -6.09 -0.65 8.41
CA THR A 145 -6.65 0.09 7.26
C THR A 145 -5.69 -0.03 6.08
N LEU A 146 -6.11 -0.76 5.04
CA LEU A 146 -5.44 -0.85 3.75
C LEU A 146 -5.89 0.30 2.86
N LEU A 147 -4.96 1.13 2.40
CA LEU A 147 -5.29 2.32 1.62
C LEU A 147 -5.30 2.03 0.13
N GLY A 148 -4.16 1.61 -0.40
CA GLY A 148 -3.96 1.43 -1.82
C GLY A 148 -2.63 0.75 -2.11
N TRP A 149 -2.40 0.40 -3.37
CA TRP A 149 -1.22 -0.36 -3.76
C TRP A 149 -0.65 0.06 -5.10
N LEU A 150 0.58 -0.36 -5.35
CA LEU A 150 1.22 -0.37 -6.65
C LEU A 150 1.75 -1.77 -6.94
N THR A 151 1.47 -2.29 -8.12
CA THR A 151 2.13 -3.48 -8.66
C THR A 151 3.59 -3.19 -8.95
N ARG A 152 4.41 -4.24 -9.10
CA ARG A 152 5.84 -4.11 -9.48
C ARG A 152 6.05 -3.26 -10.74
N LYS A 153 5.12 -3.36 -11.71
CA LYS A 153 5.16 -2.57 -12.95
C LYS A 153 4.90 -1.10 -12.64
N GLU A 154 3.84 -0.82 -11.89
CA GLU A 154 3.44 0.54 -11.52
C GLU A 154 4.47 1.24 -10.61
N VAL A 155 5.20 0.51 -9.77
CA VAL A 155 6.36 1.06 -9.03
C VAL A 155 7.36 1.71 -10.00
N SER A 156 7.64 1.05 -11.12
CA SER A 156 8.57 1.55 -12.14
C SER A 156 7.96 2.68 -12.96
N GLU A 157 6.66 2.65 -13.21
CA GLU A 157 5.94 3.72 -13.90
C GLU A 157 5.88 4.99 -13.07
N LEU A 158 5.53 4.90 -11.78
CA LEU A 158 5.52 6.03 -10.87
C LEU A 158 6.92 6.65 -10.73
N GLN A 159 7.97 5.83 -10.64
CA GLN A 159 9.34 6.33 -10.61
C GLN A 159 9.69 7.14 -11.88
N ARG A 160 9.29 6.66 -13.06
CA ARG A 160 9.51 7.37 -14.33
C ARG A 160 8.70 8.66 -14.37
N ALA A 161 7.45 8.63 -13.91
CA ALA A 161 6.57 9.80 -13.87
C ALA A 161 7.18 10.91 -13.00
N ILE A 162 7.64 10.59 -11.78
CA ILE A 162 8.31 11.56 -10.90
C ILE A 162 9.57 12.13 -11.57
N ARG A 163 10.43 11.26 -12.13
CA ARG A 163 11.71 11.66 -12.76
C ARG A 163 11.55 12.46 -14.04
N SER A 164 10.41 12.37 -14.72
CA SER A 164 10.15 13.12 -15.94
C SER A 164 10.12 14.63 -15.72
N GLY A 165 9.88 15.09 -14.48
CA GLY A 165 9.71 16.51 -14.16
C GLY A 165 8.49 17.16 -14.82
N ARG A 166 7.56 16.36 -15.39
CA ARG A 166 6.31 16.83 -16.02
C ARG A 166 5.22 17.15 -14.99
N TRP A 167 5.62 17.82 -13.93
CA TRP A 167 4.77 18.32 -12.86
C TRP A 167 5.32 19.67 -12.38
N GLU A 168 4.54 20.36 -11.58
CA GLU A 168 4.93 21.60 -10.93
C GLU A 168 4.34 21.67 -9.53
N ILE A 169 5.03 22.44 -8.70
CA ILE A 169 4.63 22.77 -7.34
C ILE A 169 3.56 23.86 -7.41
N LEU A 170 2.51 23.70 -6.64
CA LEU A 170 1.46 24.70 -6.50
C LEU A 170 1.90 25.84 -5.58
N SER A 171 1.42 27.06 -5.84
CA SER A 171 1.76 28.26 -5.06
C SER A 171 1.35 28.17 -3.59
N GLU A 172 0.38 27.32 -3.28
CA GLU A 172 -0.18 27.11 -1.95
C GLU A 172 0.62 26.10 -1.11
N GLU A 173 1.76 25.62 -1.61
CA GLU A 173 2.64 24.73 -0.84
C GLU A 173 3.04 25.38 0.49
N PRO A 174 2.79 24.73 1.63
CA PRO A 174 3.00 25.32 2.95
C PRO A 174 4.43 25.14 3.46
N LEU A 175 5.18 24.17 2.94
CA LEU A 175 6.55 23.89 3.35
C LEU A 175 7.51 24.26 2.23
N ASP A 176 8.49 25.11 2.53
CA ASP A 176 9.53 25.44 1.55
C ASP A 176 10.33 24.19 1.16
N GLY A 177 10.23 23.78 -0.11
CA GLY A 177 10.87 22.57 -0.64
C GLY A 177 10.25 21.25 -0.16
N GLY A 178 9.04 21.26 0.40
CA GLY A 178 8.38 20.07 0.94
C GLY A 178 8.06 19.02 -0.14
N VAL A 179 7.66 19.44 -1.34
CA VAL A 179 7.33 18.57 -2.47
C VAL A 179 8.58 17.87 -2.96
N ASP A 180 9.68 18.60 -3.13
CA ASP A 180 10.98 18.03 -3.51
C ASP A 180 11.48 17.04 -2.46
N TYR A 181 11.31 17.39 -1.17
CA TYR A 181 11.61 16.52 -0.05
C TYR A 181 10.79 15.23 -0.13
N ALA A 182 9.48 15.35 -0.32
CA ALA A 182 8.54 14.24 -0.40
C ALA A 182 8.84 13.31 -1.58
N PHE A 183 9.08 13.86 -2.77
CA PHE A 183 9.45 13.07 -3.95
C PHE A 183 10.77 12.34 -3.77
N ARG A 184 11.77 12.96 -3.12
CA ARG A 184 13.04 12.28 -2.84
C ARG A 184 12.82 11.06 -1.94
N LEU A 185 12.04 11.20 -0.87
CA LEU A 185 11.73 10.08 0.02
C LEU A 185 10.95 8.99 -0.72
N LEU A 186 9.91 9.37 -1.47
CA LEU A 186 9.10 8.44 -2.26
C LEU A 186 9.96 7.68 -3.28
N LEU A 187 10.83 8.38 -4.03
CA LEU A 187 11.78 7.78 -4.97
C LEU A 187 12.74 6.79 -4.30
N ALA A 188 13.19 7.06 -3.07
CA ALA A 188 14.06 6.15 -2.34
C ALA A 188 13.35 4.82 -2.02
N MET A 189 12.08 4.88 -1.63
CA MET A 189 11.24 3.72 -1.38
C MET A 189 10.89 2.95 -2.66
N LEU A 190 10.53 3.64 -3.74
CA LEU A 190 10.31 3.01 -5.05
C LEU A 190 11.57 2.26 -5.54
N ARG A 191 12.76 2.82 -5.33
CA ARG A 191 14.03 2.13 -5.64
C ARG A 191 14.25 0.89 -4.79
N ALA A 192 13.85 0.91 -3.52
CA ALA A 192 13.95 -0.25 -2.64
C ALA A 192 12.98 -1.37 -3.10
N ALA A 193 11.73 -1.02 -3.41
CA ALA A 193 10.75 -1.94 -3.99
C ALA A 193 11.26 -2.57 -5.30
N GLN A 194 11.84 -1.77 -6.19
CA GLN A 194 12.42 -2.27 -7.45
C GLN A 194 13.58 -3.25 -7.23
N ARG A 195 14.52 -2.95 -6.32
CA ARG A 195 15.62 -3.88 -5.98
C ARG A 195 15.09 -5.21 -5.45
N ARG A 196 14.02 -5.14 -4.65
CA ARG A 196 13.34 -6.28 -4.08
C ARG A 196 12.41 -7.02 -5.06
N ARG A 197 12.08 -6.38 -6.19
CA ARG A 197 11.17 -6.88 -7.23
C ARG A 197 9.75 -7.12 -6.71
N CYS A 198 9.29 -6.29 -5.78
CA CYS A 198 7.94 -6.35 -5.21
C CYS A 198 7.08 -5.14 -5.61
N GLY A 199 5.78 -5.25 -5.37
CA GLY A 199 4.87 -4.11 -5.31
C GLY A 199 4.91 -3.44 -3.93
N ILE A 200 4.06 -2.44 -3.74
CA ILE A 200 3.94 -1.68 -2.49
C ILE A 200 2.48 -1.62 -2.08
N LEU A 201 2.19 -1.86 -0.81
CA LEU A 201 0.91 -1.60 -0.17
C LEU A 201 1.06 -0.48 0.85
N MET A 202 0.21 0.54 0.78
CA MET A 202 0.12 1.58 1.77
C MET A 202 -0.93 1.23 2.82
N ARG A 203 -0.58 1.36 4.10
CA ARG A 203 -1.49 1.14 5.22
C ARG A 203 -1.48 2.32 6.17
N ARG A 204 -2.58 2.52 6.87
CA ARG A 204 -2.73 3.49 7.96
C ARG A 204 -2.92 2.74 9.28
N HIS A 205 -2.31 3.28 10.32
CA HIS A 205 -2.44 2.81 11.71
C HIS A 205 -3.14 3.91 12.51
N SER A 206 -4.14 3.50 13.31
CA SER A 206 -4.93 4.37 14.19
C SER A 206 -4.64 4.07 15.66
#